data_AF-A0A8H7I5P7-F1
#
_entry.id   AF-A0A8H7I5P7-F1
#
_cell.length_a   1.000
_cell.length_b   1.000
_cell.length_c   1.000
_cell.angle_alpha   90.00
_cell.angle_beta   90.00
_cell.angle_gamma   90.00
#
_symmetry.space_group_name_H-M   'P 1'
#
loop_
_entity.id
_entity.type
_entity.pdbx_description
1 polymer ?
#
loop_
_entity_poly.entity_id
_entity_poly.type
_entity_poly.pdbx_seq_one_letter_code
_entity_poly.pdbx_strand_id
1 'polypeptide(L)'
;MPLTPVAHSVLYLFKAAAMNKAHPLTCPPWTSNVWRELFGFGFKQGTGPHHAQVFNCLNHQKLPEGTWLHERQAAECFLQYFWDTWKADYVRKIPIRKTIKSTTQGKKGGPDPLGYAAYCNLVLAAINRKGGVMNQVEETLGKIGATPANLWKDDRSLNRERPATKRVLEHQVPIADTHARLEEQDVQAALAQALFGDAGVSSCGTVVPELIPTIHCFAQRKCSKAQIPKALRDATRALTDWRKIAIGTKEVDELHFLSRECTLKQLWSSLGFGSLEDDLMASKSKSKSTQDGPSKEEMQAAYAYYVEEYCYGVGCLDKSKLPIPTVGVSGLHSLVDGCKDIGVLHLKSLSTEALWAQLGLPGVDQFPFAEPGTGESAKDMAPLAKTCARVGNCAQPTLLCNNVGLGKTVQIIGVISMIQHYYKQQELPAKERLATPMFIQEQSLPYFAGQKTIPNLPSIVITPRTLGNQWMEQWKKFTQLGSFVPVRYSVESGTLESFCSDPTGPYRAAAGQDLEHAGRVVIIADLLAIAKEAKRCLQLPPAFKGKDAREYKAKGKTPAFKAGISNAGSLFGMRFWVAAVDKIHNLQNSSHTQQGVQLITQSLSLVIGATPHHCLHCSK
;
A
#
# COMPACT_ATOMS: atom_id res chain seq x y z
N MET A 1 -24.14 -13.22 -49.59
CA MET A 1 -22.84 -12.53 -49.41
C MET A 1 -21.73 -13.56 -49.59
N PRO A 2 -20.66 -13.30 -50.37
CA PRO A 2 -19.52 -14.20 -50.38
C PRO A 2 -18.94 -14.29 -48.95
N LEU A 3 -18.49 -15.47 -48.53
CA LEU A 3 -17.97 -15.71 -47.18
C LEU A 3 -16.74 -14.85 -46.86
N THR A 4 -15.97 -14.50 -47.89
CA THR A 4 -14.71 -13.75 -47.78
C THR A 4 -14.89 -12.30 -47.31
N PRO A 5 -15.80 -11.48 -47.88
CA PRO A 5 -16.16 -10.16 -47.34
C PRO A 5 -16.59 -10.20 -45.88
N VAL A 6 -17.37 -11.20 -45.46
CA VAL A 6 -17.91 -11.32 -44.09
C VAL A 6 -16.83 -11.69 -43.08
N ALA A 7 -15.97 -12.65 -43.43
CA ALA A 7 -14.80 -13.01 -42.62
C ALA A 7 -13.84 -11.83 -42.47
N HIS A 8 -13.64 -11.04 -43.52
CA HIS A 8 -12.84 -9.82 -43.45
C HIS A 8 -13.43 -8.81 -42.47
N SER A 9 -14.74 -8.59 -42.46
CA SER A 9 -15.37 -7.53 -41.64
C SER A 9 -15.27 -7.78 -40.13
N VAL A 10 -15.43 -9.03 -39.71
CA VAL A 10 -15.34 -9.43 -38.30
C VAL A 10 -13.90 -9.34 -37.80
N LEU A 11 -12.92 -9.87 -38.54
CA LEU A 11 -11.49 -9.77 -38.21
C LEU A 11 -11.00 -8.34 -38.02
N TYR A 12 -11.55 -7.42 -38.80
CA TYR A 12 -11.24 -6.01 -38.71
C TYR A 12 -11.82 -5.31 -37.48
N LEU A 13 -13.02 -5.70 -37.04
CA LEU A 13 -13.63 -5.19 -35.81
C LEU A 13 -12.85 -5.67 -34.56
N PHE A 14 -12.33 -6.90 -34.59
CA PHE A 14 -11.40 -7.41 -33.59
C PHE A 14 -10.08 -6.63 -33.57
N LYS A 15 -9.52 -6.26 -34.73
CA LYS A 15 -8.31 -5.43 -34.83
C LYS A 15 -8.51 -4.02 -34.27
N ALA A 16 -9.64 -3.38 -34.56
CA ALA A 16 -9.99 -2.07 -34.01
C ALA A 16 -10.21 -2.13 -32.48
N ALA A 17 -10.70 -3.26 -31.96
CA ALA A 17 -10.83 -3.52 -30.53
C ALA A 17 -9.49 -3.87 -29.86
N ALA A 18 -8.51 -4.37 -30.63
CA ALA A 18 -7.27 -4.94 -30.11
C ALA A 18 -6.04 -4.01 -30.17
N MET A 19 -5.90 -3.09 -31.15
CA MET A 19 -4.66 -2.27 -31.26
C MET A 19 -4.83 -0.89 -31.89
N ASN A 20 -4.35 0.13 -31.17
CA ASN A 20 -3.75 1.31 -31.76
C ASN A 20 -2.34 0.92 -32.27
N LYS A 21 -2.17 0.81 -33.60
CA LYS A 21 -0.96 0.60 -34.46
C LYS A 21 -0.33 -0.82 -34.40
N ALA A 22 -0.04 -1.57 -35.47
CA ALA A 22 -0.06 -1.41 -36.94
C ALA A 22 -0.37 -2.77 -37.65
N HIS A 23 -0.31 -2.81 -38.98
CA HIS A 23 -1.09 -3.68 -39.89
C HIS A 23 -0.53 -5.10 -40.13
N PRO A 24 -1.37 -6.15 -40.17
CA PRO A 24 -1.35 -7.03 -41.37
C PRO A 24 -2.73 -7.61 -41.75
N LEU A 25 -2.89 -7.98 -43.02
CA LEU A 25 -4.02 -8.71 -43.59
C LEU A 25 -3.48 -9.67 -44.63
N THR A 26 -3.98 -10.89 -44.60
CA THR A 26 -4.84 -11.51 -45.63
C THR A 26 -5.64 -12.63 -44.89
N CYS A 27 -6.64 -13.33 -45.47
CA CYS A 27 -7.69 -14.32 -44.99
C CYS A 27 -7.59 -15.27 -43.71
N PRO A 28 -8.06 -16.55 -43.73
CA PRO A 28 -9.22 -17.14 -43.01
C PRO A 28 -9.00 -17.63 -41.55
N PRO A 29 -10.05 -17.68 -40.68
CA PRO A 29 -10.68 -18.99 -40.37
C PRO A 29 -12.22 -18.96 -40.13
N TRP A 30 -12.94 -17.91 -40.54
CA TRP A 30 -14.39 -17.77 -40.24
C TRP A 30 -15.36 -18.38 -41.28
N THR A 31 -14.86 -19.27 -42.13
CA THR A 31 -15.66 -20.13 -43.02
C THR A 31 -16.11 -21.43 -42.36
N SER A 32 -15.55 -21.79 -41.19
CA SER A 32 -15.93 -22.99 -40.45
C SER A 32 -17.18 -22.75 -39.59
N ASN A 33 -18.19 -23.60 -39.75
CA ASN A 33 -19.41 -23.59 -38.94
C ASN A 33 -19.12 -23.68 -37.43
N VAL A 34 -18.01 -24.34 -37.06
CA VAL A 34 -17.56 -24.52 -35.66
C VAL A 34 -17.41 -23.18 -34.93
N TRP A 35 -16.86 -22.17 -35.60
CA TRP A 35 -16.64 -20.86 -35.00
C TRP A 35 -17.92 -20.02 -34.89
N ARG A 36 -18.83 -20.12 -35.85
CA ARG A 36 -20.13 -19.43 -35.78
C ARG A 36 -20.99 -19.98 -34.64
N GLU A 37 -20.89 -21.27 -34.37
CA GLU A 37 -21.56 -21.94 -33.25
C GLU A 37 -20.91 -21.64 -31.90
N LEU A 38 -19.58 -21.64 -31.81
CA LEU A 38 -18.82 -21.29 -30.60
C LEU A 38 -19.10 -19.88 -30.05
N PHE A 39 -19.44 -18.93 -30.94
CA PHE A 39 -19.78 -17.54 -30.63
C PHE A 39 -21.30 -17.25 -30.59
N GLY A 40 -22.16 -18.27 -30.77
CA GLY A 40 -23.61 -18.12 -30.66
C GLY A 40 -24.30 -17.40 -31.83
N PHE A 41 -23.66 -17.30 -32.99
CA PHE A 41 -24.18 -16.61 -34.19
C PHE A 41 -24.89 -17.55 -35.19
N GLY A 42 -25.32 -18.73 -34.76
CA GLY A 42 -26.02 -19.68 -35.63
C GLY A 42 -27.38 -19.16 -36.11
N PHE A 43 -27.53 -18.94 -37.42
CA PHE A 43 -28.84 -18.83 -38.03
C PHE A 43 -29.53 -20.19 -37.97
N LYS A 44 -30.75 -20.23 -37.43
CA LYS A 44 -31.62 -21.41 -37.41
C LYS A 44 -32.03 -21.81 -38.83
N GLN A 45 -31.21 -22.57 -39.56
CA GLN A 45 -31.71 -23.40 -40.66
C GLN A 45 -30.86 -24.68 -40.80
N GLY A 46 -31.46 -25.84 -40.55
CA GLY A 46 -30.93 -27.15 -40.92
C GLY A 46 -30.64 -28.09 -39.74
N THR A 47 -31.56 -29.02 -39.49
CA THR A 47 -31.41 -30.13 -38.54
C THR A 47 -30.52 -31.23 -39.13
N GLY A 48 -29.25 -31.29 -38.71
CA GLY A 48 -28.35 -32.43 -38.99
C GLY A 48 -27.86 -33.09 -37.69
N PRO A 49 -27.67 -34.43 -37.64
CA PRO A 49 -27.38 -35.17 -36.41
C PRO A 49 -26.03 -34.84 -35.75
N HIS A 50 -25.10 -34.19 -36.45
CA HIS A 50 -23.85 -33.66 -35.87
C HIS A 50 -24.03 -32.35 -35.07
N HIS A 51 -25.13 -31.60 -35.25
CA HIS A 51 -25.38 -30.34 -34.53
C HIS A 51 -25.75 -30.56 -33.05
N ALA A 52 -26.30 -31.72 -32.69
CA ALA A 52 -26.76 -31.99 -31.32
C ALA A 52 -25.59 -32.21 -30.34
N GLN A 53 -24.45 -32.73 -30.80
CA GLN A 53 -23.27 -32.94 -29.94
C GLN A 53 -22.52 -31.65 -29.62
N VAL A 54 -22.42 -30.71 -30.57
CA VAL A 54 -21.76 -29.41 -30.36
C VAL A 54 -22.62 -28.49 -29.48
N PHE A 55 -23.96 -28.52 -29.64
CA PHE A 55 -24.88 -27.80 -28.75
C PHE A 55 -24.84 -28.32 -27.30
N ASN A 56 -24.66 -29.62 -27.10
CA ASN A 56 -24.55 -30.20 -25.75
C ASN A 56 -23.23 -29.82 -25.05
N CYS A 57 -22.13 -29.64 -25.77
CA CYS A 57 -20.88 -29.14 -25.18
C CYS A 57 -20.94 -27.66 -24.77
N LEU A 58 -21.78 -26.86 -25.43
CA LEU A 58 -21.92 -25.41 -25.16
C LEU A 58 -23.01 -25.07 -24.12
N ASN A 59 -23.99 -25.95 -23.91
CA ASN A 59 -25.08 -25.72 -22.95
C ASN A 59 -24.68 -25.80 -21.47
N HIS A 60 -23.50 -26.32 -21.15
CA HIS A 60 -23.11 -26.49 -19.75
C HIS A 60 -22.60 -25.23 -19.06
N GLN A 61 -22.32 -24.13 -19.77
CA GLN A 61 -21.85 -22.88 -19.14
C GLN A 61 -22.34 -21.64 -19.90
N LYS A 62 -23.61 -21.29 -19.71
CA LYS A 62 -24.18 -20.00 -20.15
C LYS A 62 -23.39 -18.83 -19.53
N LEU A 63 -23.10 -17.79 -20.32
CA LEU A 63 -22.78 -16.46 -19.76
C LEU A 63 -23.91 -16.10 -18.77
N PRO A 64 -23.63 -15.50 -17.61
CA PRO A 64 -24.66 -15.24 -16.59
C PRO A 64 -25.82 -14.44 -17.21
N GLU A 65 -26.99 -15.07 -17.35
CA GLU A 65 -28.10 -14.58 -18.19
C GLU A 65 -28.63 -13.20 -17.76
N GLY A 66 -28.35 -12.74 -16.53
CA GLY A 66 -28.85 -11.48 -16.00
C GLY A 66 -27.96 -10.25 -16.18
N THR A 67 -26.64 -10.40 -16.43
CA THR A 67 -25.71 -9.25 -16.37
C THR A 67 -25.40 -8.63 -17.73
N TRP A 68 -25.60 -9.38 -18.82
CA TRP A 68 -25.11 -9.02 -20.15
C TRP A 68 -26.21 -8.67 -21.16
N LEU A 69 -27.48 -8.65 -20.74
CA LEU A 69 -28.60 -8.47 -21.69
C LEU A 69 -28.51 -7.13 -22.43
N HIS A 70 -28.21 -6.04 -21.71
CA HIS A 70 -28.06 -4.71 -22.31
C HIS A 70 -26.81 -4.60 -23.18
N GLU A 71 -25.68 -5.17 -22.76
CA GLU A 71 -24.44 -5.17 -23.55
C GLU A 71 -24.56 -6.02 -24.81
N ARG A 72 -25.29 -7.15 -24.73
CA ARG A 72 -25.61 -7.98 -25.89
C ARG A 72 -26.50 -7.25 -26.88
N GLN A 73 -27.57 -6.60 -26.43
CA GLN A 73 -28.45 -5.82 -27.31
C GLN A 73 -27.69 -4.68 -27.98
N ALA A 74 -26.85 -3.96 -27.23
CA ALA A 74 -26.00 -2.90 -27.79
C ALA A 74 -25.00 -3.46 -28.83
N ALA A 75 -24.38 -4.60 -28.56
CA ALA A 75 -23.48 -5.27 -29.50
C ALA A 75 -24.20 -5.78 -30.76
N GLU A 76 -25.43 -6.28 -30.64
CA GLU A 76 -26.27 -6.69 -31.77
C GLU A 76 -26.66 -5.49 -32.64
N CYS A 77 -27.06 -4.37 -32.02
CA CYS A 77 -27.31 -3.10 -32.70
C CYS A 77 -26.06 -2.61 -33.45
N PHE A 78 -24.89 -2.67 -32.82
CA PHE A 78 -23.61 -2.33 -33.45
C PHE A 78 -23.35 -3.18 -34.70
N LEU A 79 -23.47 -4.50 -34.56
CA LEU A 79 -23.21 -5.45 -35.64
C LEU A 79 -24.15 -5.20 -36.82
N GLN A 80 -25.45 -5.02 -36.55
CA GLN A 80 -26.43 -4.72 -37.58
C GLN A 80 -26.07 -3.42 -38.32
N TYR A 81 -25.80 -2.35 -37.58
CA TYR A 81 -25.38 -1.06 -38.13
C TYR A 81 -24.11 -1.18 -38.98
N PHE A 82 -23.10 -1.88 -38.47
CA PHE A 82 -21.85 -2.11 -39.18
C PHE A 82 -22.08 -2.87 -40.50
N TRP A 83 -22.89 -3.93 -40.49
CA TRP A 83 -23.15 -4.72 -41.69
C TRP A 83 -23.93 -3.96 -42.76
N ASP A 84 -24.89 -3.16 -42.35
CA ASP A 84 -25.67 -2.36 -43.29
C ASP A 84 -24.82 -1.23 -43.88
N THR A 85 -23.96 -0.62 -43.07
CA THR A 85 -22.95 0.35 -43.54
C THR A 85 -21.98 -0.33 -44.52
N TRP A 86 -21.49 -1.53 -44.19
CA TRP A 86 -20.57 -2.27 -45.05
C TRP A 86 -21.20 -2.67 -46.39
N LYS A 87 -22.46 -3.13 -46.40
CA LYS A 87 -23.18 -3.43 -47.65
C LYS A 87 -23.24 -2.21 -48.56
N ALA A 88 -23.58 -1.04 -48.00
CA ALA A 88 -23.65 0.21 -48.75
C ALA A 88 -22.27 0.64 -49.28
N ASP A 89 -21.25 0.56 -48.44
CA ASP A 89 -19.87 0.89 -48.79
C ASP A 89 -19.30 -0.06 -49.86
N TYR A 90 -19.61 -1.35 -49.77
CA TYR A 90 -19.20 -2.35 -50.76
C TYR A 90 -19.74 -2.04 -52.15
N VAL A 91 -21.02 -1.67 -52.28
CA VAL A 91 -21.63 -1.24 -53.55
C VAL A 91 -20.91 -0.01 -54.11
N ARG A 92 -20.45 0.89 -53.23
CA ARG A 92 -19.67 2.09 -53.58
C ARG A 92 -18.18 1.81 -53.81
N LYS A 93 -17.74 0.55 -53.75
CA LYS A 93 -16.33 0.13 -53.80
C LYS A 93 -15.46 0.82 -52.74
N ILE A 94 -16.05 1.21 -51.62
CA ILE A 94 -15.33 1.78 -50.48
C ILE A 94 -14.61 0.63 -49.76
N PRO A 95 -13.30 0.74 -49.47
CA PRO A 95 -12.60 -0.29 -48.73
C PRO A 95 -13.15 -0.45 -47.32
N ILE A 96 -13.30 -1.69 -46.86
CA ILE A 96 -13.84 -2.04 -45.53
C ILE A 96 -13.16 -1.28 -44.38
N ARG A 97 -11.86 -0.97 -44.51
CA ARG A 97 -11.07 -0.13 -43.58
C ARG A 97 -11.76 1.19 -43.26
N LYS A 98 -12.38 1.83 -44.25
CA LYS A 98 -13.08 3.10 -44.09
C LYS A 98 -14.39 2.89 -43.32
N THR A 99 -15.14 1.85 -43.63
CA THR A 99 -16.38 1.46 -42.93
C THR A 99 -16.11 1.20 -41.45
N ILE A 100 -15.04 0.49 -41.11
CA ILE A 100 -14.66 0.24 -39.72
C ILE A 100 -14.34 1.57 -39.03
N LYS A 101 -13.48 2.39 -39.64
CA LYS A 101 -13.12 3.69 -39.06
C LYS A 101 -14.34 4.57 -38.81
N SER A 102 -15.32 4.58 -39.71
CA SER A 102 -16.54 5.38 -39.55
C SER A 102 -17.52 4.79 -38.54
N THR A 103 -17.53 3.47 -38.34
CA THR A 103 -18.46 2.78 -37.42
C THR A 103 -17.89 2.63 -36.01
N THR A 104 -16.57 2.60 -35.85
CA THR A 104 -15.89 2.41 -34.54
C THR A 104 -15.40 3.70 -33.88
N GLN A 105 -15.36 4.82 -34.60
CA GLN A 105 -14.99 6.11 -34.02
C GLN A 105 -16.18 6.76 -33.33
N GLY A 106 -16.38 6.44 -32.05
CA GLY A 106 -17.21 7.27 -31.17
C GLY A 106 -16.69 8.71 -31.18
N LYS A 107 -17.59 9.71 -31.13
CA LYS A 107 -17.17 11.10 -30.86
C LYS A 107 -16.37 11.09 -29.56
N LYS A 108 -15.11 11.58 -29.58
CA LYS A 108 -14.28 11.64 -28.36
C LYS A 108 -15.07 12.28 -27.22
N GLY A 109 -15.35 11.52 -26.16
CA GLY A 109 -16.07 11.98 -24.97
C GLY A 109 -17.61 11.88 -25.03
N GLY A 110 -18.21 11.38 -26.10
CA GLY A 110 -19.64 11.12 -26.18
C GLY A 110 -20.01 9.69 -25.74
N PRO A 111 -21.27 9.45 -25.29
CA PRO A 111 -21.78 8.09 -25.09
C PRO A 111 -21.63 7.29 -26.38
N ASP A 112 -21.19 6.02 -26.27
CA ASP A 112 -21.03 5.09 -27.40
C ASP A 112 -22.41 4.79 -28.02
N PRO A 113 -22.84 5.55 -29.04
CA PRO A 113 -24.23 5.56 -29.44
C PRO A 113 -24.57 4.33 -30.29
N LEU A 114 -23.55 3.61 -30.75
CA LEU A 114 -23.68 2.49 -31.67
C LEU A 114 -23.41 1.14 -30.99
N GLY A 115 -22.98 1.12 -29.73
CA GLY A 115 -22.72 -0.12 -28.99
C GLY A 115 -21.40 -0.81 -29.35
N TYR A 116 -20.43 -0.09 -29.93
CA TYR A 116 -19.14 -0.65 -30.30
C TYR A 116 -18.31 -1.12 -29.09
N ALA A 117 -18.32 -0.36 -28.00
CA ALA A 117 -17.69 -0.73 -26.74
C ALA A 117 -18.34 -1.98 -26.14
N ALA A 118 -19.67 -2.08 -26.20
CA ALA A 118 -20.40 -3.26 -25.76
C ALA A 118 -20.04 -4.50 -26.60
N TYR A 119 -19.93 -4.34 -27.92
CA TYR A 119 -19.42 -5.38 -28.82
C TYR A 119 -17.98 -5.81 -28.46
N CYS A 120 -17.09 -4.86 -28.21
CA CYS A 120 -15.70 -5.15 -27.82
C CYS A 120 -15.64 -5.93 -26.50
N ASN A 121 -16.43 -5.52 -25.50
CA ASN A 121 -16.50 -6.19 -24.21
C ASN A 121 -17.02 -7.63 -24.34
N LEU A 122 -18.06 -7.84 -25.14
CA LEU A 122 -18.64 -9.17 -25.37
C LEU A 122 -17.67 -10.09 -26.11
N VAL A 123 -16.97 -9.56 -27.12
CA VAL A 123 -15.92 -10.27 -27.84
C VAL A 123 -14.75 -10.63 -26.92
N LEU A 124 -14.30 -9.70 -26.08
CA LEU A 124 -13.25 -9.95 -25.10
C LEU A 124 -13.67 -10.98 -24.06
N ALA A 125 -14.90 -10.89 -23.55
CA ALA A 125 -15.44 -11.89 -22.62
C ALA A 125 -15.49 -13.28 -23.26
N ALA A 126 -15.89 -13.38 -24.52
CA ALA A 126 -15.91 -14.64 -25.26
C ALA A 126 -14.50 -15.20 -25.52
N ILE A 127 -13.52 -14.35 -25.85
CA ILE A 127 -12.12 -14.74 -26.03
C ILE A 127 -11.49 -15.23 -24.72
N ASN A 128 -11.79 -14.55 -23.61
CA ASN A 128 -11.20 -14.77 -22.29
C ASN A 128 -12.01 -15.75 -21.41
N ARG A 129 -13.05 -16.41 -21.95
CA ARG A 129 -13.81 -17.39 -21.17
C ARG A 129 -12.94 -18.61 -20.86
N LYS A 130 -13.29 -19.33 -19.78
CA LYS A 130 -12.66 -20.63 -19.47
C LYS A 130 -12.87 -21.60 -20.64
N GLY A 131 -11.80 -22.22 -21.13
CA GLY A 131 -11.82 -23.02 -22.36
C GLY A 131 -11.99 -22.22 -23.66
N GLY A 132 -11.91 -20.88 -23.60
CA GLY A 132 -11.90 -20.00 -24.77
C GLY A 132 -10.54 -19.89 -25.44
N VAL A 133 -10.43 -18.97 -26.41
CA VAL A 133 -9.25 -18.76 -27.26
C VAL A 133 -7.98 -18.53 -26.43
N MET A 134 -8.03 -17.67 -25.41
CA MET A 134 -6.83 -17.37 -24.60
C MET A 134 -6.39 -18.54 -23.73
N ASN A 135 -7.33 -19.39 -23.32
CA ASN A 135 -7.03 -20.58 -22.55
C ASN A 135 -6.36 -21.64 -23.44
N GLN A 136 -6.83 -21.82 -24.67
CA GLN A 136 -6.18 -22.68 -25.66
C GLN A 136 -4.78 -22.17 -26.05
N VAL A 137 -4.61 -20.86 -26.21
CA VAL A 137 -3.30 -20.24 -26.47
C VAL A 137 -2.34 -20.53 -25.31
N GLU A 138 -2.78 -20.35 -24.06
CA GLU A 138 -1.99 -20.65 -22.87
C GLU A 138 -1.62 -22.13 -22.77
N GLU A 139 -2.59 -23.02 -22.94
CA GLU A 139 -2.37 -24.46 -22.89
C GLU A 139 -1.38 -24.90 -23.97
N THR A 140 -1.51 -24.35 -25.18
CA THR A 140 -0.63 -24.65 -26.31
C THR A 140 0.80 -24.14 -26.05
N LEU A 141 0.94 -22.87 -25.63
CA LEU A 141 2.25 -22.33 -25.22
C LEU A 141 2.88 -23.13 -24.07
N GLY A 142 2.06 -23.60 -23.13
CA GLY A 142 2.46 -24.49 -22.05
C GLY A 142 3.03 -25.81 -22.56
N LYS A 143 2.29 -26.50 -23.45
CA LYS A 143 2.66 -27.78 -24.03
C LYS A 143 3.95 -27.73 -24.83
N ILE A 144 4.17 -26.67 -25.59
CA ILE A 144 5.37 -26.51 -26.43
C ILE A 144 6.54 -25.82 -25.71
N GLY A 145 6.42 -25.54 -24.41
CA GLY A 145 7.49 -24.88 -23.66
C GLY A 145 7.68 -23.38 -23.99
N ALA A 146 6.81 -22.76 -24.78
CA ALA A 146 6.95 -21.38 -25.22
C ALA A 146 6.31 -20.33 -24.28
N THR A 147 5.99 -20.70 -23.03
CA THR A 147 5.54 -19.71 -22.04
C THR A 147 6.72 -18.86 -21.55
N PRO A 148 6.48 -17.61 -21.12
CA PRO A 148 7.53 -16.78 -20.51
C PRO A 148 8.26 -17.48 -19.35
N ALA A 149 7.55 -18.31 -18.58
CA ALA A 149 8.11 -19.02 -17.45
C ALA A 149 9.03 -20.16 -17.88
N ASN A 150 8.69 -20.88 -18.96
CA ASN A 150 9.51 -21.96 -19.49
C ASN A 150 10.74 -21.41 -20.20
N LEU A 151 10.59 -20.38 -21.03
CA LEU A 151 11.73 -19.72 -21.69
C LEU A 151 12.74 -19.18 -20.68
N TRP A 152 12.28 -18.56 -19.60
CA TRP A 152 13.18 -18.13 -18.54
C TRP A 152 13.86 -19.29 -17.80
N LYS A 153 13.21 -20.46 -17.66
CA LYS A 153 13.87 -21.66 -17.09
C LYS A 153 14.97 -22.16 -18.02
N ASP A 154 14.74 -22.12 -19.32
CA ASP A 154 15.71 -22.53 -20.33
C ASP A 154 16.89 -21.55 -20.33
N ASP A 155 16.65 -20.24 -20.32
CA ASP A 155 17.68 -19.21 -20.23
C ASP A 155 18.52 -19.34 -18.95
N ARG A 156 17.89 -19.68 -17.82
CA ARG A 156 18.60 -19.94 -16.57
C ARG A 156 19.47 -21.20 -16.65
N SER A 157 18.97 -22.24 -17.29
CA SER A 157 19.71 -23.49 -17.49
C SER A 157 20.92 -23.23 -18.39
N LEU A 158 20.73 -22.54 -19.51
CA LEU A 158 21.81 -22.08 -20.38
C LEU A 158 22.80 -21.18 -19.63
N ASN A 159 22.33 -20.29 -18.76
CA ASN A 159 23.22 -19.45 -17.95
C ASN A 159 24.07 -20.28 -16.97
N ARG A 160 23.52 -21.35 -16.38
CA ARG A 160 24.27 -22.27 -15.51
C ARG A 160 25.33 -23.03 -16.28
N GLU A 161 25.08 -23.36 -17.53
CA GLU A 161 26.03 -24.07 -18.40
C GLU A 161 27.16 -23.15 -18.90
N ARG A 162 27.01 -21.83 -18.84
CA ARG A 162 28.07 -20.89 -19.22
C ARG A 162 29.29 -21.00 -18.27
N PRO A 163 30.51 -20.75 -18.80
CA PRO A 163 31.71 -20.62 -17.97
C PRO A 163 31.52 -19.58 -16.87
N ALA A 164 32.15 -19.78 -15.72
CA ALA A 164 31.99 -18.91 -14.54
C ALA A 164 32.23 -17.41 -14.85
N THR A 165 33.10 -17.10 -15.80
CA THR A 165 33.41 -15.73 -16.25
C THR A 165 32.32 -15.08 -17.10
N LYS A 166 31.39 -15.87 -17.68
CA LYS A 166 30.29 -15.41 -18.55
C LYS A 166 28.90 -15.67 -17.93
N ARG A 167 28.86 -16.31 -16.77
CA ARG A 167 27.63 -16.58 -16.03
C ARG A 167 27.18 -15.30 -15.35
N VAL A 168 25.98 -14.84 -15.66
CA VAL A 168 25.34 -13.75 -14.91
C VAL A 168 24.71 -14.30 -13.64
N LEU A 169 24.53 -13.46 -12.61
CA LEU A 169 23.83 -13.90 -11.40
C LEU A 169 22.40 -14.35 -11.76
N GLU A 170 21.86 -15.32 -11.03
CA GLU A 170 20.56 -15.94 -11.33
C GLU A 170 19.40 -14.92 -11.41
N HIS A 171 19.49 -13.81 -10.66
CA HIS A 171 18.52 -12.71 -10.70
C HIS A 171 18.77 -11.70 -11.82
N GLN A 172 19.92 -11.79 -12.50
CA GLN A 172 20.31 -10.95 -13.65
C GLN A 172 20.08 -11.65 -14.99
N VAL A 173 19.64 -12.92 -14.99
CA VAL A 173 19.24 -13.60 -16.22
C VAL A 173 18.03 -12.85 -16.78
N PRO A 174 18.17 -12.17 -17.94
CA PRO A 174 17.07 -11.41 -18.50
C PRO A 174 15.92 -12.37 -18.82
N ILE A 175 14.69 -11.94 -18.54
CA ILE A 175 13.53 -12.61 -19.13
C ILE A 175 13.61 -12.27 -20.61
N ALA A 176 13.95 -13.25 -21.45
CA ALA A 176 14.05 -13.04 -22.89
C ALA A 176 12.79 -12.33 -23.39
N ASP A 177 12.98 -11.39 -24.31
CA ASP A 177 11.86 -10.75 -24.97
C ASP A 177 11.06 -11.85 -25.68
N THR A 178 9.91 -12.17 -25.10
CA THR A 178 9.00 -13.20 -25.60
C THR A 178 8.65 -12.98 -27.06
N HIS A 179 8.76 -11.74 -27.58
CA HIS A 179 8.51 -11.45 -28.98
C HIS A 179 9.27 -12.35 -29.95
N ALA A 180 10.59 -12.53 -29.76
CA ALA A 180 11.39 -13.30 -30.72
C ALA A 180 10.95 -14.77 -30.80
N ARG A 181 10.63 -15.38 -29.65
CA ARG A 181 10.18 -16.78 -29.61
C ARG A 181 8.77 -16.98 -30.13
N LEU A 182 7.87 -16.01 -29.90
CA LEU A 182 6.50 -16.05 -30.42
C LEU A 182 6.43 -15.84 -31.94
N GLU A 183 7.54 -15.39 -32.55
CA GLU A 183 7.70 -15.26 -34.00
C GLU A 183 8.26 -16.53 -34.65
N GLU A 184 8.72 -17.52 -33.88
CA GLU A 184 9.20 -18.77 -34.43
C GLU A 184 8.06 -19.59 -35.08
N GLN A 185 8.39 -20.18 -36.23
CA GLN A 185 7.41 -20.83 -37.10
C GLN A 185 6.73 -22.03 -36.44
N ASP A 186 7.44 -22.77 -35.60
CA ASP A 186 6.92 -23.91 -34.84
C ASP A 186 5.88 -23.46 -33.80
N VAL A 187 6.16 -22.37 -33.06
CA VAL A 187 5.26 -21.78 -32.08
C VAL A 187 4.00 -21.26 -32.76
N GLN A 188 4.15 -20.55 -33.88
CA GLN A 188 3.00 -20.05 -34.63
C GLN A 188 2.19 -21.19 -35.26
N ALA A 189 2.83 -22.24 -35.79
CA ALA A 189 2.16 -23.41 -36.34
C ALA A 189 1.37 -24.19 -35.29
N ALA A 190 1.96 -24.40 -34.11
CA ALA A 190 1.27 -25.04 -33.00
C ALA A 190 0.04 -24.24 -32.55
N LEU A 191 0.17 -22.92 -32.43
CA LEU A 191 -0.96 -22.04 -32.10
C LEU A 191 -2.00 -22.00 -33.22
N ALA A 192 -1.59 -21.96 -34.48
CA ALA A 192 -2.49 -21.98 -35.64
C ALA A 192 -3.31 -23.27 -35.67
N GLN A 193 -2.67 -24.41 -35.47
CA GLN A 193 -3.31 -25.71 -35.46
C GLN A 193 -4.24 -25.88 -34.25
N ALA A 194 -3.82 -25.41 -33.07
CA ALA A 194 -4.66 -25.47 -31.87
C ALA A 194 -5.93 -24.61 -31.99
N LEU A 195 -5.83 -23.43 -32.60
CA LEU A 195 -6.95 -22.51 -32.75
C LEU A 195 -7.81 -22.84 -33.97
N PHE A 196 -7.19 -23.15 -35.11
CA PHE A 196 -7.89 -23.21 -36.41
C PHE A 196 -7.89 -24.61 -37.04
N GLY A 197 -7.33 -25.62 -36.35
CA GLY A 197 -7.19 -26.98 -36.87
C GLY A 197 -6.28 -27.04 -38.09
N ASP A 198 -6.50 -28.04 -38.93
CA ASP A 198 -5.71 -28.24 -40.17
C ASP A 198 -5.91 -27.11 -41.18
N ALA A 199 -6.94 -26.28 -41.02
CA ALA A 199 -7.12 -25.08 -41.84
C ALA A 199 -6.18 -23.92 -41.44
N GLY A 200 -5.54 -24.01 -40.26
CA GLY A 200 -4.60 -23.01 -39.76
C GLY A 200 -3.18 -23.14 -40.31
N VAL A 201 -2.85 -24.32 -40.84
CA VAL A 201 -1.52 -24.68 -41.31
C VAL A 201 -1.62 -25.28 -42.72
N SER A 202 -0.64 -24.99 -43.57
CA SER A 202 -0.50 -25.65 -44.86
C SER A 202 -0.12 -27.13 -44.68
N SER A 203 -0.18 -27.90 -45.76
CA SER A 203 0.32 -29.30 -45.78
C SER A 203 1.79 -29.43 -45.41
N CYS A 204 2.56 -28.34 -45.49
CA CYS A 204 3.97 -28.29 -45.10
C CYS A 204 4.18 -27.84 -43.64
N GLY A 205 3.11 -27.72 -42.84
CA GLY A 205 3.18 -27.24 -41.46
C GLY A 205 3.46 -25.75 -41.33
N THR A 206 3.38 -24.98 -42.41
CA THR A 206 3.55 -23.52 -42.37
C THR A 206 2.23 -22.85 -42.02
N VAL A 207 2.24 -21.85 -41.13
CA VAL A 207 1.03 -21.09 -40.82
C VAL A 207 0.52 -20.44 -42.10
N VAL A 208 -0.78 -20.51 -42.32
CA VAL A 208 -1.44 -19.80 -43.41
C VAL A 208 -1.12 -18.31 -43.24
N PRO A 209 -0.40 -17.63 -44.17
CA PRO A 209 0.18 -16.30 -43.97
C PRO A 209 -0.78 -15.25 -43.40
N GLU A 210 -2.03 -15.42 -43.78
CA GLU A 210 -3.19 -14.71 -43.34
C GLU A 210 -3.47 -14.70 -41.83
N LEU A 211 -3.16 -15.81 -41.15
CA LEU A 211 -3.43 -16.06 -39.74
C LEU A 211 -2.32 -15.61 -38.81
N ILE A 212 -1.09 -15.48 -39.32
CA ILE A 212 0.09 -15.03 -38.58
C ILE A 212 -0.20 -13.80 -37.69
N PRO A 213 -0.87 -12.74 -38.17
CA PRO A 213 -1.16 -11.55 -37.37
C PRO A 213 -2.04 -11.83 -36.15
N THR A 214 -3.05 -12.67 -36.34
CA THR A 214 -4.03 -13.01 -35.31
C THR A 214 -3.38 -13.90 -34.26
N ILE A 215 -2.60 -14.88 -34.68
CA ILE A 215 -1.82 -15.76 -33.80
C ILE A 215 -0.82 -14.95 -32.99
N HIS A 216 -0.07 -14.06 -33.65
CA HIS A 216 0.87 -13.17 -32.97
C HIS A 216 0.16 -12.28 -31.95
N CYS A 217 -0.98 -11.70 -32.30
CA CYS A 217 -1.76 -10.86 -31.37
C CYS A 217 -2.23 -11.65 -30.14
N PHE A 218 -2.72 -12.88 -30.31
CA PHE A 218 -3.14 -13.72 -29.17
C PHE A 218 -1.95 -14.15 -28.31
N ALA A 219 -0.85 -14.56 -28.94
CA ALA A 219 0.38 -14.93 -28.26
C ALA A 219 0.93 -13.76 -27.42
N GLN A 220 1.03 -12.57 -28.03
CA GLN A 220 1.49 -11.34 -27.38
C GLN A 220 0.54 -10.91 -26.26
N ARG A 221 -0.78 -10.98 -26.47
CA ARG A 221 -1.79 -10.65 -25.44
C ARG A 221 -1.72 -11.59 -24.25
N LYS A 222 -1.38 -12.88 -24.44
CA LYS A 222 -1.20 -13.80 -23.33
C LYS A 222 0.10 -13.52 -22.58
N CYS A 223 1.20 -13.33 -23.31
CA CYS A 223 2.51 -13.08 -22.70
C CYS A 223 2.54 -11.75 -21.95
N SER A 224 1.97 -10.69 -22.53
CA SER A 224 1.81 -9.39 -21.85
C SER A 224 0.94 -9.46 -20.60
N LYS A 225 -0.11 -10.29 -20.55
CA LYS A 225 -0.97 -10.44 -19.35
C LYS A 225 -0.34 -11.30 -18.26
N ALA A 226 0.35 -12.38 -18.61
CA ALA A 226 0.97 -13.32 -17.68
C ALA A 226 2.26 -12.78 -17.04
N GLN A 227 2.90 -11.77 -17.66
CA GLN A 227 4.15 -11.21 -17.17
C GLN A 227 3.98 -10.12 -16.11
N ILE A 228 2.81 -9.48 -15.95
CA ILE A 228 2.72 -8.26 -15.14
C ILE A 228 3.08 -8.50 -13.66
N PRO A 229 2.47 -9.42 -12.90
CA PRO A 229 2.79 -9.57 -11.48
C PRO A 229 4.17 -10.15 -11.25
N LYS A 230 4.57 -11.13 -12.09
CA LYS A 230 5.89 -11.77 -11.96
C LYS A 230 7.01 -10.79 -12.32
N ALA A 231 6.89 -10.08 -13.44
CA ALA A 231 7.86 -9.06 -13.84
C ALA A 231 7.90 -7.89 -12.83
N LEU A 232 6.78 -7.51 -12.22
CA LEU A 232 6.76 -6.51 -11.15
C LEU A 232 7.48 -6.98 -9.89
N ARG A 233 7.31 -8.25 -9.50
CA ARG A 233 8.05 -8.85 -8.38
C ARG A 233 9.55 -8.98 -8.71
N ASP A 234 9.88 -9.42 -9.91
CA ASP A 234 11.28 -9.57 -10.35
C ASP A 234 11.98 -8.20 -10.45
N ALA A 235 11.29 -7.17 -10.99
CA ALA A 235 11.78 -5.79 -11.02
C ALA A 235 11.93 -5.20 -9.61
N THR A 236 10.97 -5.46 -8.72
CA THR A 236 11.04 -5.09 -7.31
C THR A 236 12.27 -5.71 -6.65
N ARG A 237 12.48 -7.03 -6.83
CA ARG A 237 13.63 -7.74 -6.26
C ARG A 237 14.95 -7.20 -6.78
N ALA A 238 15.08 -7.03 -8.10
CA ALA A 238 16.28 -6.49 -8.71
C ALA A 238 16.59 -5.08 -8.20
N LEU A 239 15.57 -4.23 -8.03
CA LEU A 239 15.74 -2.88 -7.47
C LEU A 239 16.07 -2.92 -5.98
N THR A 240 15.49 -3.85 -5.20
CA THR A 240 15.87 -4.08 -3.80
C THR A 240 17.34 -4.47 -3.70
N ASP A 241 17.81 -5.41 -4.52
CA ASP A 241 19.20 -5.85 -4.50
C ASP A 241 20.16 -4.75 -4.95
N TRP A 242 19.80 -3.97 -5.98
CA TRP A 242 20.57 -2.79 -6.36
C TRP A 242 20.59 -1.74 -5.26
N ARG A 243 19.47 -1.48 -4.56
CA ARG A 243 19.42 -0.55 -3.43
C ARG A 243 20.35 -0.98 -2.31
N LYS A 244 20.48 -2.28 -2.03
CA LYS A 244 21.45 -2.79 -1.05
C LYS A 244 22.89 -2.50 -1.48
N ILE A 245 23.21 -2.72 -2.75
CA ILE A 245 24.54 -2.40 -3.31
C ILE A 245 24.78 -0.90 -3.24
N ALA A 246 23.84 -0.07 -3.71
CA ALA A 246 23.91 1.39 -3.70
C ALA A 246 24.06 1.97 -2.29
N ILE A 247 23.45 1.36 -1.26
CA ILE A 247 23.68 1.72 0.13
C ILE A 247 25.13 1.41 0.54
N GLY A 248 25.65 0.23 0.18
CA GLY A 248 27.02 -0.18 0.47
C GLY A 248 28.08 0.66 -0.28
N THR A 249 27.80 1.06 -1.51
CA THR A 249 28.68 1.88 -2.36
C THR A 249 28.47 3.39 -2.18
N LYS A 250 27.43 3.80 -1.43
CA LYS A 250 26.99 5.20 -1.24
C LYS A 250 26.48 5.88 -2.53
N GLU A 251 25.96 5.10 -3.47
CA GLU A 251 25.38 5.55 -4.74
C GLU A 251 23.85 5.73 -4.67
N VAL A 252 23.25 5.68 -3.46
CA VAL A 252 21.79 5.79 -3.27
C VAL A 252 21.20 7.10 -3.82
N ASP A 253 21.99 8.17 -3.85
CA ASP A 253 21.57 9.48 -4.34
C ASP A 253 21.91 9.71 -5.82
N GLU A 254 22.45 8.69 -6.51
CA GLU A 254 22.77 8.82 -7.93
C GLU A 254 21.51 8.93 -8.79
N LEU A 255 21.57 9.84 -9.78
CA LEU A 255 20.46 10.13 -10.69
C LEU A 255 19.92 8.88 -11.39
N HIS A 256 20.80 7.94 -11.75
CA HIS A 256 20.42 6.68 -12.41
C HIS A 256 19.62 5.75 -11.50
N PHE A 257 19.96 5.67 -10.22
CA PHE A 257 19.23 4.89 -9.23
C PHE A 257 17.85 5.51 -8.97
N LEU A 258 17.80 6.82 -8.69
CA LEU A 258 16.56 7.56 -8.43
C LEU A 258 15.60 7.53 -9.63
N SER A 259 16.12 7.60 -10.85
CA SER A 259 15.33 7.48 -12.09
C SER A 259 14.64 6.12 -12.20
N ARG A 260 15.34 5.03 -11.85
CA ARG A 260 14.80 3.67 -11.90
C ARG A 260 13.79 3.39 -10.79
N GLU A 261 14.03 3.92 -9.58
CA GLU A 261 13.05 3.90 -8.49
C GLU A 261 11.76 4.66 -8.85
N CYS A 262 11.89 5.85 -9.44
CA CYS A 262 10.75 6.61 -9.91
C CYS A 262 9.96 5.88 -11.01
N THR A 263 10.66 5.20 -11.92
CA THR A 263 10.04 4.39 -12.98
C THR A 263 9.20 3.25 -12.41
N LEU A 264 9.72 2.50 -11.42
CA LEU A 264 8.98 1.41 -10.78
C LEU A 264 7.75 1.94 -10.02
N LYS A 265 7.87 3.09 -9.35
CA LYS A 265 6.75 3.75 -8.65
C LYS A 265 5.65 4.23 -9.61
N GLN A 266 6.05 4.82 -10.74
CA GLN A 266 5.12 5.23 -11.80
C GLN A 266 4.42 4.03 -12.43
N LEU A 267 5.13 2.91 -12.61
CA LEU A 267 4.57 1.66 -13.11
C LEU A 267 3.45 1.16 -12.18
N TRP A 268 3.68 1.08 -10.87
CA TRP A 268 2.64 0.73 -9.88
C TRP A 268 1.46 1.70 -9.89
N SER A 269 1.74 3.01 -9.97
CA SER A 269 0.71 4.05 -10.03
C SER A 269 -0.17 3.90 -11.28
N SER A 270 0.44 3.60 -12.43
CA SER A 270 -0.28 3.37 -13.69
C SER A 270 -1.18 2.12 -13.68
N LEU A 271 -0.87 1.16 -12.81
CA LEU A 271 -1.64 -0.05 -12.58
C LEU A 271 -2.76 0.13 -11.54
N GLY A 272 -2.94 1.36 -11.04
CA GLY A 272 -3.94 1.71 -10.02
C GLY A 272 -3.47 1.49 -8.58
N PHE A 273 -2.17 1.32 -8.36
CA PHE A 273 -1.54 1.20 -7.03
C PHE A 273 -0.69 2.44 -6.77
N GLY A 274 -1.34 3.55 -6.41
CA GLY A 274 -0.73 4.89 -6.45
C GLY A 274 -0.45 5.51 -5.09
N SER A 275 -1.14 5.05 -4.04
CA SER A 275 -1.06 5.66 -2.72
C SER A 275 -1.04 4.56 -1.67
N LEU A 276 0.12 4.42 -1.01
CA LEU A 276 0.30 3.54 0.15
C LEU A 276 -0.75 3.82 1.24
N GLU A 277 -1.30 5.03 1.28
CA GLU A 277 -2.26 5.51 2.28
C GLU A 277 -3.73 5.25 1.88
N ASP A 278 -4.07 5.33 0.58
CA ASP A 278 -5.46 5.13 0.11
C ASP A 278 -5.82 3.66 -0.14
N ASP A 279 -4.87 2.84 -0.60
CA ASP A 279 -5.14 1.47 -1.05
C ASP A 279 -5.24 0.46 0.11
N LEU A 280 -4.61 0.74 1.26
CA LEU A 280 -4.79 -0.03 2.50
C LEU A 280 -6.19 0.19 3.10
N MET A 281 -6.82 1.33 2.82
CA MET A 281 -8.16 1.69 3.29
C MET A 281 -9.29 1.21 2.37
N ALA A 282 -9.01 0.95 1.09
CA ALA A 282 -10.00 0.54 0.08
C ALA A 282 -10.36 -0.97 0.06
N SER A 283 -9.87 -1.78 1.01
CA SER A 283 -9.95 -3.26 0.97
C SER A 283 -11.34 -3.92 1.13
N LYS A 284 -12.47 -3.18 1.05
CA LYS A 284 -13.82 -3.76 1.21
C LYS A 284 -14.91 -3.30 0.22
N SER A 285 -14.57 -2.81 -0.96
CA SER A 285 -15.57 -2.76 -2.06
C SER A 285 -15.57 -4.10 -2.80
N LYS A 286 -16.63 -4.90 -2.60
CA LYS A 286 -16.93 -6.09 -3.41
C LYS A 286 -17.41 -5.65 -4.79
N SER A 287 -16.50 -5.21 -5.67
CA SER A 287 -16.77 -5.27 -7.09
C SER A 287 -16.46 -6.69 -7.56
N LYS A 288 -17.51 -7.45 -7.91
CA LYS A 288 -17.36 -8.69 -8.68
C LYS A 288 -16.90 -8.28 -10.08
N SER A 289 -15.58 -8.16 -10.25
CA SER A 289 -14.95 -8.09 -11.57
C SER A 289 -14.85 -9.51 -12.10
N THR A 290 -15.54 -9.78 -13.20
CA THR A 290 -15.41 -11.04 -13.94
C THR A 290 -14.30 -10.89 -14.99
N GLN A 291 -13.32 -11.80 -14.87
CA GLN A 291 -12.43 -12.36 -15.92
C GLN A 291 -11.11 -11.66 -16.31
N ASP A 292 -10.04 -12.49 -16.18
CA ASP A 292 -8.89 -12.66 -17.09
C ASP A 292 -7.76 -11.62 -17.15
N GLY A 293 -7.50 -10.97 -16.01
CA GLY A 293 -6.17 -10.49 -15.64
C GLY A 293 -5.55 -11.37 -14.54
N PRO A 294 -4.29 -11.15 -14.16
CA PRO A 294 -3.81 -11.66 -12.87
C PRO A 294 -4.82 -11.30 -11.81
N SER A 295 -5.12 -12.25 -10.93
CA SER A 295 -6.19 -12.08 -9.97
C SER A 295 -5.95 -10.81 -9.16
N LYS A 296 -7.01 -10.14 -8.70
CA LYS A 296 -6.84 -8.96 -7.84
C LYS A 296 -5.92 -9.31 -6.67
N GLU A 297 -6.04 -10.52 -6.15
CA GLU A 297 -5.19 -11.08 -5.11
C GLU A 297 -3.73 -11.27 -5.56
N GLU A 298 -3.46 -11.72 -6.78
CA GLU A 298 -2.09 -11.86 -7.31
C GLU A 298 -1.38 -10.52 -7.50
N MET A 299 -2.11 -9.52 -8.00
CA MET A 299 -1.63 -8.14 -8.14
C MET A 299 -1.44 -7.48 -6.77
N GLN A 300 -2.39 -7.68 -5.84
CA GLN A 300 -2.28 -7.21 -4.47
C GLN A 300 -1.09 -7.87 -3.75
N ALA A 301 -0.83 -9.17 -3.99
CA ALA A 301 0.31 -9.88 -3.44
C ALA A 301 1.64 -9.41 -4.03
N ALA A 302 1.68 -9.08 -5.33
CA ALA A 302 2.85 -8.49 -5.96
C ALA A 302 3.13 -7.07 -5.43
N TYR A 303 2.08 -6.27 -5.23
CA TYR A 303 2.20 -4.94 -4.63
C TYR A 303 2.58 -5.00 -3.16
N ALA A 304 2.00 -5.94 -2.40
CA ALA A 304 2.37 -6.21 -1.01
C ALA A 304 3.86 -6.59 -0.92
N TYR A 305 4.36 -7.43 -1.82
CA TYR A 305 5.79 -7.74 -1.89
C TYR A 305 6.66 -6.50 -2.19
N TYR A 306 6.22 -5.61 -3.09
CA TYR A 306 6.90 -4.32 -3.32
C TYR A 306 6.92 -3.45 -2.06
N VAL A 307 5.78 -3.31 -1.38
CA VAL A 307 5.68 -2.52 -0.17
C VAL A 307 6.50 -3.13 0.97
N GLU A 308 6.34 -4.42 1.24
CA GLU A 308 7.02 -5.12 2.32
C GLU A 308 8.52 -5.23 2.07
N GLU A 309 8.94 -5.61 0.87
CA GLU A 309 10.33 -5.98 0.64
C GLU A 309 11.19 -4.84 0.10
N TYR A 310 10.63 -4.01 -0.78
CA TYR A 310 11.36 -2.86 -1.33
C TYR A 310 11.19 -1.60 -0.48
N CYS A 311 9.95 -1.26 -0.09
CA CYS A 311 9.72 -0.05 0.72
C CYS A 311 10.09 -0.25 2.20
N TYR A 312 9.87 -1.44 2.78
CA TYR A 312 10.13 -1.69 4.21
C TYR A 312 11.35 -2.58 4.50
N GLY A 313 11.63 -3.59 3.66
CA GLY A 313 12.65 -4.63 3.92
C GLY A 313 14.09 -4.11 4.00
N VAL A 314 14.37 -2.96 3.39
CA VAL A 314 15.72 -2.34 3.42
C VAL A 314 16.00 -1.60 4.74
N GLY A 315 14.99 -1.40 5.58
CA GLY A 315 15.13 -0.83 6.93
C GLY A 315 15.83 -1.76 7.94
N CYS A 316 16.06 -3.03 7.60
CA CYS A 316 16.63 -4.05 8.50
C CYS A 316 18.12 -4.37 8.26
N LEU A 317 18.81 -3.70 7.34
CA LEU A 317 20.26 -3.85 7.19
C LEU A 317 21.00 -2.98 8.22
N ASP A 318 21.96 -3.57 8.92
CA ASP A 318 22.79 -2.97 9.97
C ASP A 318 23.41 -1.63 9.53
N LYS A 319 22.82 -0.50 9.96
CA LYS A 319 23.20 0.87 9.59
C LYS A 319 24.19 1.52 10.56
N SER A 320 25.08 0.74 11.17
CA SER A 320 26.12 1.29 12.04
C SER A 320 27.11 2.26 11.34
N LYS A 321 27.01 2.54 10.02
CA LYS A 321 28.01 3.34 9.27
C LYS A 321 27.49 4.17 8.07
N LEU A 322 26.41 4.93 8.18
CA LEU A 322 25.99 5.86 7.09
C LEU A 322 25.92 7.33 7.56
N PRO A 323 26.52 8.28 6.82
CA PRO A 323 26.42 9.71 7.12
C PRO A 323 25.08 10.31 6.65
N ILE A 324 24.57 11.29 7.38
CA ILE A 324 23.27 11.95 7.18
C ILE A 324 23.43 13.17 6.26
N PRO A 325 22.61 13.36 5.21
CA PRO A 325 22.60 14.60 4.43
C PRO A 325 21.84 15.72 5.15
N THR A 326 22.45 16.90 5.20
CA THR A 326 21.85 18.16 5.68
C THR A 326 21.07 18.81 4.54
N VAL A 327 19.75 19.00 4.69
CA VAL A 327 18.96 19.84 3.78
C VAL A 327 18.23 20.88 4.61
N GLY A 328 18.66 22.14 4.48
CA GLY A 328 17.97 23.30 5.04
C GLY A 328 16.85 23.74 4.11
N VAL A 329 15.67 23.99 4.66
CA VAL A 329 14.60 24.72 3.96
C VAL A 329 14.01 25.74 4.92
N SER A 330 14.22 27.02 4.60
CA SER A 330 13.63 28.18 5.27
C SER A 330 12.29 28.55 4.61
N GLY A 331 11.33 28.91 5.47
CA GLY A 331 10.31 29.93 5.18
C GLY A 331 8.98 29.46 4.58
N LEU A 332 7.93 29.42 5.42
CA LEU A 332 6.64 30.02 5.08
C LEU A 332 5.80 30.25 6.36
N HIS A 333 5.39 31.49 6.58
CA HIS A 333 4.53 31.92 7.69
C HIS A 333 3.08 32.15 7.22
N SER A 334 2.17 31.96 8.19
CA SER A 334 0.87 32.63 8.35
C SER A 334 -0.39 31.98 7.74
N LEU A 335 -1.36 31.73 8.62
CA LEU A 335 -2.80 32.06 8.53
C LEU A 335 -3.66 30.94 9.18
N VAL A 336 -4.09 31.12 10.43
CA VAL A 336 -5.40 30.63 10.94
C VAL A 336 -5.84 31.52 12.10
N ASP A 337 -6.97 32.19 11.93
CA ASP A 337 -7.65 33.02 12.93
C ASP A 337 -8.90 32.25 13.40
N GLY A 338 -9.03 31.97 14.70
CA GLY A 338 -10.26 31.37 15.29
C GLY A 338 -10.06 30.26 16.33
N CYS A 339 -8.89 29.62 16.41
CA CYS A 339 -8.51 28.87 17.62
C CYS A 339 -7.73 29.85 18.51
N LYS A 340 -8.09 29.99 19.78
CA LYS A 340 -7.27 30.75 20.75
C LYS A 340 -5.90 30.05 20.77
N ASP A 341 -4.91 30.60 20.04
CA ASP A 341 -3.54 30.09 20.04
C ASP A 341 -3.10 30.09 21.50
N ILE A 342 -2.95 28.89 22.06
CA ILE A 342 -2.77 28.71 23.51
C ILE A 342 -1.29 28.95 23.88
N GLY A 343 -0.56 29.68 23.04
CA GLY A 343 0.49 30.58 23.49
C GLY A 343 1.86 29.95 23.58
N VAL A 344 2.54 29.84 22.45
CA VAL A 344 4.02 29.87 22.39
C VAL A 344 4.55 31.24 21.99
N LEU A 345 3.68 32.13 21.52
CA LEU A 345 4.05 33.44 21.02
C LEU A 345 4.79 34.28 22.07
N HIS A 346 4.37 34.20 23.35
CA HIS A 346 5.03 34.91 24.44
C HIS A 346 6.43 34.35 24.77
N LEU A 347 6.73 33.10 24.41
CA LEU A 347 8.05 32.48 24.56
C LEU A 347 8.97 32.79 23.38
N LYS A 348 8.43 33.26 22.24
CA LYS A 348 9.20 33.54 21.02
C LYS A 348 10.25 34.62 21.23
N SER A 349 9.97 35.59 22.11
CA SER A 349 10.83 36.72 22.48
C SER A 349 11.91 36.37 23.51
N LEU A 350 11.82 35.21 24.17
CA LEU A 350 12.82 34.79 25.14
C LEU A 350 14.05 34.25 24.42
N SER A 351 15.23 34.49 25.01
CA SER A 351 16.46 33.81 24.60
C SER A 351 16.38 32.31 24.98
N THR A 352 17.21 31.49 24.34
CA THR A 352 17.30 30.05 24.64
C THR A 352 17.62 29.80 26.11
N GLU A 353 18.55 30.59 26.66
CA GLU A 353 18.99 30.51 28.06
C GLU A 353 17.87 30.92 29.03
N ALA A 354 17.15 31.99 28.70
CA ALA A 354 16.00 32.45 29.50
C ALA A 354 14.87 31.40 29.50
N LEU A 355 14.66 30.73 28.37
CA LEU A 355 13.68 29.66 28.25
C LEU A 355 14.09 28.44 29.09
N TRP A 356 15.35 28.02 29.05
CA TRP A 356 15.85 26.94 29.90
C TRP A 356 15.77 27.29 31.38
N ALA A 357 16.12 28.51 31.76
CA ALA A 357 15.97 28.99 33.13
C ALA A 357 14.49 28.98 33.59
N GLN A 358 13.55 29.37 32.72
CA GLN A 358 12.12 29.24 33.00
C GLN A 358 11.69 27.79 33.23
N LEU A 359 12.29 26.86 32.49
CA LEU A 359 12.12 25.42 32.66
C LEU A 359 12.96 24.83 33.81
N GLY A 360 13.52 25.64 34.72
CA GLY A 360 14.28 25.16 35.89
C GLY A 360 15.67 24.60 35.57
N LEU A 361 16.21 24.91 34.39
CA LEU A 361 17.50 24.44 33.90
C LEU A 361 18.44 25.60 33.59
N PRO A 362 18.79 26.44 34.59
CA PRO A 362 19.69 27.57 34.36
C PRO A 362 21.10 27.08 33.95
N GLY A 363 21.73 27.80 33.01
CA GLY A 363 23.08 27.50 32.53
C GLY A 363 23.17 26.43 31.44
N VAL A 364 22.04 25.85 31.03
CA VAL A 364 21.95 24.97 29.87
C VAL A 364 21.90 25.79 28.59
N ASP A 365 22.81 25.50 27.65
CA ASP A 365 22.96 26.18 26.35
C ASP A 365 22.42 25.38 25.16
N GLN A 366 22.29 24.06 25.32
CA GLN A 366 21.75 23.12 24.32
C GLN A 366 20.66 22.24 24.93
N PHE A 367 20.03 21.37 24.14
CA PHE A 367 19.08 20.40 24.71
C PHE A 367 19.80 19.52 25.74
N PRO A 368 19.48 19.64 27.05
CA PRO A 368 20.33 19.11 28.12
C PRO A 368 20.35 17.59 28.16
N PHE A 369 19.40 16.98 27.47
CA PHE A 369 19.29 15.56 27.35
C PHE A 369 19.93 15.03 26.09
N ALA A 370 20.36 15.83 25.11
CA ALA A 370 21.02 15.32 23.90
C ALA A 370 22.55 15.33 24.02
N GLU A 371 23.20 14.65 23.08
CA GLU A 371 24.66 14.71 22.92
C GLU A 371 25.12 16.11 22.49
N PRO A 372 26.29 16.59 22.95
CA PRO A 372 26.81 17.88 22.55
C PRO A 372 26.87 18.06 21.02
N GLY A 373 26.33 19.18 20.52
CA GLY A 373 26.37 19.53 19.10
C GLY A 373 25.10 19.20 18.29
N THR A 374 24.07 18.62 18.89
CA THR A 374 22.74 18.54 18.24
C THR A 374 22.07 19.92 18.29
N GLY A 375 22.22 20.71 17.22
CA GLY A 375 21.80 22.12 17.16
C GLY A 375 20.29 22.41 17.10
N GLU A 376 19.48 21.79 17.97
CA GLU A 376 18.05 22.07 18.05
C GLU A 376 17.70 23.16 19.08
N SER A 377 16.72 24.00 18.75
CA SER A 377 16.37 25.19 19.55
C SER A 377 15.42 24.84 20.68
N ALA A 378 15.65 25.41 21.88
CA ALA A 378 14.77 25.23 23.03
C ALA A 378 13.31 25.66 22.81
N LYS A 379 13.04 26.47 21.76
CA LYS A 379 11.70 27.02 21.48
C LYS A 379 10.63 25.96 21.20
N ASP A 380 11.06 24.74 20.88
CA ASP A 380 10.16 23.60 20.67
C ASP A 380 9.60 22.98 21.97
N MET A 381 10.12 23.38 23.15
CA MET A 381 9.82 22.73 24.44
C MET A 381 8.65 23.31 25.26
N ALA A 382 7.93 24.27 24.71
CA ALA A 382 6.84 24.96 25.38
C ALA A 382 5.62 24.14 25.89
N PRO A 383 5.30 22.92 25.41
CA PRO A 383 4.14 22.16 25.90
C PRO A 383 4.18 21.79 27.40
N LEU A 384 5.34 21.92 28.06
CA LEU A 384 5.56 21.48 29.44
C LEU A 384 4.69 22.18 30.49
N ALA A 385 4.37 23.46 30.33
CA ALA A 385 3.64 24.23 31.34
C ALA A 385 2.24 23.66 31.64
N LYS A 386 1.65 22.90 30.71
CA LYS A 386 0.30 22.31 30.85
C LYS A 386 0.27 20.95 31.53
N THR A 387 1.44 20.41 31.87
CA THR A 387 1.56 19.12 32.56
C THR A 387 1.36 19.25 34.08
N CYS A 388 1.45 20.48 34.59
CA CYS A 388 1.24 20.83 35.99
C CYS A 388 -0.25 21.03 36.30
N ALA A 389 -0.69 20.56 37.46
CA ALA A 389 -2.06 20.69 37.91
C ALA A 389 -2.13 20.88 39.44
N ARG A 390 -3.29 21.31 39.96
CA ARG A 390 -3.54 21.31 41.40
C ARG A 390 -3.63 19.87 41.91
N VAL A 391 -3.32 19.64 43.20
CA VAL A 391 -3.46 18.31 43.81
C VAL A 391 -4.86 17.75 43.54
N GLY A 392 -4.93 16.50 43.08
CA GLY A 392 -6.18 15.81 42.76
C GLY A 392 -6.73 16.08 41.36
N ASN A 393 -6.18 17.05 40.60
CA ASN A 393 -6.56 17.29 39.21
C ASN A 393 -5.60 16.58 38.26
N CYS A 394 -6.13 15.84 37.29
CA CYS A 394 -5.32 15.27 36.21
C CYS A 394 -4.75 16.38 35.31
N ALA A 395 -3.61 16.11 34.65
CA ALA A 395 -3.11 17.02 33.63
C ALA A 395 -4.09 17.08 32.45
N GLN A 396 -4.16 18.24 31.79
CA GLN A 396 -5.03 18.38 30.63
C GLN A 396 -4.44 17.64 29.42
N PRO A 397 -5.24 16.81 28.72
CA PRO A 397 -4.81 16.24 27.45
C PRO A 397 -4.41 17.34 26.47
N THR A 398 -3.26 17.16 25.80
CA THR A 398 -2.71 18.17 24.90
C THR A 398 -2.62 17.63 23.48
N LEU A 399 -3.01 18.44 22.49
CA LEU A 399 -2.91 18.09 21.07
C LEU A 399 -1.87 18.99 20.39
N LEU A 400 -0.80 18.39 19.86
CA LEU A 400 0.25 19.06 19.10
C LEU A 400 -0.16 19.15 17.62
N CYS A 401 -0.66 20.32 17.23
CA CYS A 401 -1.18 20.62 15.90
C CYS A 401 -0.17 21.29 14.96
N ASN A 402 1.12 21.33 15.31
CA ASN A 402 2.15 21.96 14.48
C ASN A 402 2.23 21.28 13.10
N ASN A 403 2.55 22.06 12.06
CA ASN A 403 2.79 21.55 10.71
C ASN A 403 3.83 20.41 10.69
N VAL A 404 3.76 19.57 9.65
CA VAL A 404 4.77 18.53 9.41
C VAL A 404 6.15 19.18 9.30
N GLY A 405 7.16 18.59 9.95
CA GLY A 405 8.53 19.14 10.00
C GLY A 405 8.83 20.07 11.19
N LEU A 406 7.83 20.54 11.94
CA LEU A 406 8.03 21.44 13.09
C LEU A 406 8.35 20.70 14.42
N GLY A 407 9.20 19.68 14.38
CA GLY A 407 9.80 19.12 15.59
C GLY A 407 8.90 18.39 16.60
N LYS A 408 7.62 18.08 16.31
CA LYS A 408 6.69 17.43 17.28
C LYS A 408 7.26 16.22 18.03
N THR A 409 8.05 15.40 17.34
CA THR A 409 8.76 14.24 17.93
C THR A 409 9.70 14.67 19.05
N VAL A 410 10.50 15.71 18.83
CA VAL A 410 11.44 16.28 19.80
C VAL A 410 10.68 16.87 20.98
N GLN A 411 9.56 17.56 20.73
CA GLN A 411 8.72 18.11 21.81
C GLN A 411 8.24 17.01 22.76
N ILE A 412 7.80 15.87 22.23
CA ILE A 412 7.37 14.72 23.02
C ILE A 412 8.54 14.11 23.80
N ILE A 413 9.69 13.88 23.14
CA ILE A 413 10.91 13.36 23.78
C ILE A 413 11.31 14.27 24.94
N GLY A 414 11.28 15.59 24.72
CA GLY A 414 11.66 16.55 25.73
C GLY A 414 10.68 16.65 26.90
N VAL A 415 9.37 16.57 26.67
CA VAL A 415 8.40 16.47 27.79
C VAL A 415 8.70 15.26 28.66
N ILE A 416 8.92 14.09 28.06
CA ILE A 416 9.27 12.87 28.80
C ILE A 416 10.61 13.03 29.52
N SER A 417 11.59 13.65 28.86
CA SER A 417 12.92 13.90 29.45
C SER A 417 12.86 14.81 30.67
N MET A 418 12.06 15.87 30.61
CA MET A 418 11.85 16.78 31.74
C MET A 418 11.14 16.09 32.91
N ILE A 419 10.14 15.25 32.66
CA ILE A 419 9.45 14.50 33.72
C ILE A 419 10.42 13.57 34.44
N GLN A 420 11.25 12.82 33.68
CA GLN A 420 12.30 11.98 34.24
C GLN A 420 13.34 12.79 35.04
N HIS A 421 13.70 13.97 34.55
CA HIS A 421 14.60 14.88 35.26
C HIS A 421 14.03 15.29 36.61
N TYR A 422 12.76 15.75 36.66
CA TYR A 422 12.12 16.12 37.91
C TYR A 422 11.90 14.95 38.86
N TYR A 423 11.62 13.77 38.33
CA TYR A 423 11.62 12.54 39.13
C TYR A 423 12.96 12.35 39.84
N LYS A 424 14.09 12.53 39.14
CA LYS A 424 15.43 12.44 39.76
C LYS A 424 15.71 13.57 40.74
N GLN A 425 15.29 14.81 40.46
CA GLN A 425 15.39 15.91 41.41
C GLN A 425 14.64 15.64 42.71
N GLN A 426 13.49 14.96 42.64
CA GLN A 426 12.73 14.57 43.82
C GLN A 426 13.48 13.55 44.71
N GLU A 427 14.29 12.68 44.11
CA GLU A 427 15.10 11.68 44.84
C GLU A 427 16.31 12.33 45.55
N LEU A 428 16.76 13.50 45.11
CA LEU A 428 17.90 14.20 45.71
C LEU A 428 17.56 14.82 47.09
N PRO A 429 18.55 14.96 47.99
CA PRO A 429 18.42 15.76 49.21
C PRO A 429 18.02 17.21 48.89
N ALA A 430 17.20 17.83 49.74
CA ALA A 430 16.64 19.17 49.47
C ALA A 430 17.68 20.26 49.13
N LYS A 431 18.92 20.14 49.64
CA LYS A 431 20.02 21.08 49.39
C LYS A 431 20.69 20.90 48.01
N GLU A 432 20.51 19.74 47.39
CA GLU A 432 21.10 19.38 46.09
C GLU A 432 20.09 19.53 44.95
N ARG A 433 18.81 19.80 45.27
CA ARG A 433 17.77 19.99 44.28
C ARG A 433 17.99 21.30 43.53
N LEU A 434 17.80 21.24 42.22
CA LEU A 434 17.69 22.44 41.40
C LEU A 434 16.45 23.26 41.81
N ALA A 435 16.52 24.56 41.54
CA ALA A 435 15.41 25.45 41.80
C ALA A 435 14.16 25.02 41.01
N THR A 436 13.01 25.08 41.66
CA THR A 436 11.72 24.81 41.02
C THR A 436 11.52 25.77 39.83
N PRO A 437 11.10 25.28 38.65
CA PRO A 437 10.84 26.12 37.48
C PRO A 437 9.95 27.33 37.77
N MET A 438 10.24 28.48 37.17
CA MET A 438 9.47 29.70 37.41
C MET A 438 8.00 29.54 37.02
N PHE A 439 7.70 28.83 35.92
CA PHE A 439 6.31 28.63 35.50
C PHE A 439 5.48 27.87 36.55
N ILE A 440 6.10 26.99 37.34
CA ILE A 440 5.45 26.27 38.43
C ILE A 440 5.11 27.24 39.57
N GLN A 441 6.05 28.13 39.89
CA GLN A 441 5.90 29.13 40.95
C GLN A 441 4.81 30.15 40.57
N GLU A 442 4.88 30.72 39.36
CA GLU A 442 3.95 31.73 38.86
C GLU A 442 2.50 31.20 38.76
N GLN A 443 2.33 29.97 38.28
CA GLN A 443 1.00 29.38 38.11
C GLN A 443 0.47 28.75 39.41
N SER A 444 1.30 28.64 40.45
CA SER A 444 0.97 27.93 41.69
C SER A 444 0.50 26.49 41.43
N LEU A 445 1.17 25.80 40.49
CA LEU A 445 0.88 24.40 40.10
C LEU A 445 2.09 23.49 40.38
N PRO A 446 2.43 23.22 41.65
CA PRO A 446 3.67 22.50 41.99
C PRO A 446 3.63 20.99 41.77
N TYR A 447 2.53 20.46 41.23
CA TYR A 447 2.27 19.02 41.19
C TYR A 447 2.14 18.52 39.75
N PHE A 448 2.89 17.47 39.42
CA PHE A 448 2.78 16.78 38.15
C PHE A 448 1.47 15.98 38.13
N ALA A 449 0.56 16.32 37.21
CA ALA A 449 -0.76 15.69 37.10
C ALA A 449 -1.51 15.55 38.44
N GLY A 450 -1.36 16.54 39.32
CA GLY A 450 -2.02 16.59 40.63
C GLY A 450 -1.48 15.62 41.67
N GLN A 451 -0.32 15.02 41.44
CA GLN A 451 0.36 14.13 42.38
C GLN A 451 1.44 14.88 43.17
N LYS A 452 1.51 14.62 44.49
CA LYS A 452 2.52 15.20 45.38
C LYS A 452 3.94 14.77 45.01
N THR A 453 4.06 13.57 44.48
CA THR A 453 5.31 12.97 44.04
C THR A 453 5.14 12.41 42.64
N ILE A 454 6.19 12.50 41.82
CA ILE A 454 6.24 11.81 40.54
C ILE A 454 6.52 10.32 40.86
N PRO A 455 5.64 9.38 40.49
CA PRO A 455 5.84 7.96 40.74
C PRO A 455 6.90 7.39 39.80
N ASN A 456 7.55 6.25 40.07
CA ASN A 456 8.48 5.63 39.10
C ASN A 456 7.72 4.80 38.04
N LEU A 457 7.32 5.41 36.92
CA LEU A 457 6.51 4.75 35.88
C LEU A 457 7.09 4.96 34.48
N PRO A 458 6.95 4.01 33.55
CA PRO A 458 7.41 4.19 32.19
C PRO A 458 6.59 5.23 31.40
N SER A 459 7.10 5.62 30.25
CA SER A 459 6.34 6.38 29.24
C SER A 459 6.05 5.52 28.01
N ILE A 460 4.98 5.81 27.28
CA ILE A 460 4.60 5.09 26.06
C ILE A 460 4.40 6.07 24.90
N VAL A 461 4.93 5.69 23.74
CA VAL A 461 4.66 6.35 22.46
C VAL A 461 3.97 5.35 21.55
N ILE A 462 2.71 5.65 21.22
CA ILE A 462 1.86 4.85 20.36
C ILE A 462 1.97 5.41 18.95
N THR A 463 2.42 4.59 18.01
CA THR A 463 2.79 5.06 16.67
C THR A 463 2.40 4.06 15.57
N PRO A 464 2.15 4.49 14.33
CA PRO A 464 2.10 3.57 13.19
C PRO A 464 3.39 2.74 13.08
N ARG A 465 3.26 1.47 12.68
CA ARG A 465 4.40 0.54 12.57
C ARG A 465 5.56 1.10 11.75
N THR A 466 5.24 1.86 10.71
CA THR A 466 6.20 2.51 9.79
C THR A 466 7.08 3.55 10.46
N LEU A 467 6.61 4.17 11.55
CA LEU A 467 7.34 5.20 12.30
C LEU A 467 8.06 4.64 13.52
N GLY A 468 7.84 3.37 13.90
CA GLY A 468 8.45 2.77 15.09
C GLY A 468 9.99 2.85 15.08
N ASN A 469 10.63 2.54 13.95
CA ASN A 469 12.09 2.64 13.81
C ASN A 469 12.57 4.10 13.88
N GLN A 470 11.84 5.02 13.23
CA GLN A 470 12.15 6.44 13.31
C GLN A 470 12.10 6.92 14.78
N TRP A 471 11.07 6.56 15.55
CA TRP A 471 10.98 6.91 16.97
C TRP A 471 12.16 6.36 17.78
N MET A 472 12.57 5.11 17.54
CA MET A 472 13.74 4.51 18.20
C MET A 472 15.03 5.28 17.87
N GLU A 473 15.23 5.67 16.62
CA GLU A 473 16.40 6.45 16.18
C GLU A 473 16.40 7.88 16.74
N GLN A 474 15.25 8.57 16.70
CA GLN A 474 15.15 9.92 17.25
C GLN A 474 15.37 9.91 18.77
N TRP A 475 14.92 8.88 19.48
CA TRP A 475 15.22 8.75 20.91
C TRP A 475 16.72 8.68 21.15
N LYS A 476 17.43 7.80 20.44
CA LYS A 476 18.89 7.67 20.54
C LYS A 476 19.63 8.95 20.14
N LYS A 477 19.09 9.70 19.17
CA LYS A 477 19.69 10.95 18.67
C LYS A 477 19.54 12.10 19.66
N PHE A 478 18.36 12.23 20.28
CA PHE A 478 18.03 13.37 21.13
C PHE A 478 18.17 13.10 22.62
N THR A 479 18.59 11.89 23.00
CA THR A 479 18.85 11.55 24.40
C THR A 479 20.28 11.05 24.59
N GLN A 480 20.89 11.37 25.73
CA GLN A 480 22.23 10.95 26.11
C GLN A 480 22.24 9.43 26.21
N LEU A 481 23.32 8.81 25.76
CA LEU A 481 23.43 7.36 25.79
C LEU A 481 23.23 6.83 27.22
N GLY A 482 22.25 5.92 27.39
CA GLY A 482 21.92 5.31 28.69
C GLY A 482 20.97 6.11 29.59
N SER A 483 20.60 7.34 29.20
CA SER A 483 19.61 8.13 29.96
C SER A 483 18.20 7.54 29.89
N PHE A 484 17.86 6.94 28.74
CA PHE A 484 16.62 6.22 28.48
C PHE A 484 16.87 4.87 27.85
N VAL A 485 15.95 3.94 28.07
CA VAL A 485 15.95 2.60 27.45
C VAL A 485 14.67 2.48 26.60
N PRO A 486 14.73 2.83 25.31
CA PRO A 486 13.59 2.66 24.43
C PRO A 486 13.40 1.17 24.10
N VAL A 487 12.20 0.65 24.30
CA VAL A 487 11.82 -0.75 24.03
C VAL A 487 10.66 -0.80 23.05
N ARG A 488 10.73 -1.70 22.07
CA ARG A 488 9.70 -1.81 21.03
C ARG A 488 8.65 -2.85 21.40
N TYR A 489 7.39 -2.41 21.42
CA TYR A 489 6.22 -3.27 21.54
C TYR A 489 5.57 -3.47 20.17
N SER A 490 5.86 -4.62 19.54
CA SER A 490 5.40 -4.95 18.18
C SER A 490 4.76 -6.34 18.12
N VAL A 491 4.10 -6.65 17.01
CA VAL A 491 3.49 -7.98 16.78
C VAL A 491 4.56 -9.09 16.70
N GLU A 492 5.79 -8.74 16.37
CA GLU A 492 6.93 -9.66 16.18
C GLU A 492 7.69 -9.92 17.49
N SER A 493 7.42 -9.15 18.54
CA SER A 493 8.15 -9.20 19.82
C SER A 493 7.82 -10.43 20.71
N GLY A 494 7.12 -11.44 20.19
CA GLY A 494 6.70 -12.64 20.94
C GLY A 494 5.27 -12.58 21.49
N THR A 495 4.96 -13.42 22.49
CA THR A 495 3.64 -13.43 23.14
C THR A 495 3.45 -12.15 23.95
N LEU A 496 2.28 -11.52 23.82
CA LEU A 496 2.03 -10.19 24.42
C LEU A 496 2.17 -10.19 25.96
N GLU A 497 1.96 -11.34 26.60
CA GLU A 497 2.14 -11.56 28.04
C GLU A 497 3.60 -11.61 28.47
N SER A 498 4.52 -12.07 27.60
CA SER A 498 5.94 -12.13 27.96
C SER A 498 6.56 -10.74 28.04
N PHE A 499 6.05 -9.75 27.29
CA PHE A 499 6.63 -8.42 27.28
C PHE A 499 6.65 -7.75 28.66
N CYS A 500 5.53 -7.80 29.40
CA CYS A 500 5.38 -7.10 30.69
C CYS A 500 5.61 -7.99 31.92
N SER A 501 5.37 -9.30 31.82
CA SER A 501 5.39 -10.20 32.99
C SER A 501 6.63 -11.06 33.08
N ASP A 502 7.21 -11.45 31.96
CA ASP A 502 8.40 -12.30 31.95
C ASP A 502 9.60 -11.47 32.43
N PRO A 503 10.36 -11.92 33.46
CA PRO A 503 11.59 -11.25 33.88
C PRO A 503 12.61 -11.04 32.75
N THR A 504 12.59 -11.90 31.73
CA THR A 504 13.43 -11.80 30.52
C THR A 504 12.78 -10.99 29.39
N GLY A 505 11.52 -10.61 29.56
CA GLY A 505 10.76 -9.81 28.61
C GLY A 505 11.38 -8.42 28.41
N PRO A 506 11.26 -7.80 27.22
CA PRO A 506 11.97 -6.57 26.91
C PRO A 506 11.71 -5.42 27.89
N TYR A 507 10.47 -5.24 28.36
CA TYR A 507 10.18 -4.20 29.36
C TYR A 507 10.76 -4.52 30.73
N ARG A 508 10.61 -5.76 31.22
CA ARG A 508 11.13 -6.15 32.54
C ARG A 508 12.65 -6.13 32.60
N ALA A 509 13.31 -6.62 31.55
CA ALA A 509 14.76 -6.54 31.41
C ALA A 509 15.25 -5.08 31.43
N ALA A 510 14.53 -4.16 30.77
CA ALA A 510 14.87 -2.73 30.76
C ALA A 510 14.56 -2.01 32.07
N ALA A 511 13.47 -2.39 32.75
CA ALA A 511 13.02 -1.76 33.99
C ALA A 511 13.83 -2.19 35.23
N GLY A 512 14.63 -3.27 35.12
CA GLY A 512 15.43 -3.80 36.22
C GLY A 512 14.64 -4.66 37.20
N GLN A 513 15.36 -5.24 38.16
CA GLN A 513 14.74 -5.98 39.27
C GLN A 513 13.88 -5.00 40.08
N ASP A 514 12.67 -5.42 40.45
CA ASP A 514 11.71 -4.58 41.18
C ASP A 514 11.30 -3.26 40.51
N LEU A 515 11.50 -3.13 39.19
CA LEU A 515 11.12 -1.94 38.40
C LEU A 515 11.86 -0.66 38.81
N GLU A 516 13.06 -0.77 39.40
CA GLU A 516 13.87 0.36 39.85
C GLU A 516 14.19 1.39 38.75
N HIS A 517 14.22 0.97 37.48
CA HIS A 517 14.51 1.82 36.33
C HIS A 517 13.30 2.11 35.44
N ALA A 518 12.08 1.80 35.90
CA ALA A 518 10.86 1.96 35.11
C ALA A 518 10.70 3.34 34.48
N GLY A 519 11.02 4.42 35.20
CA GLY A 519 10.96 5.80 34.70
C GLY A 519 11.84 6.08 33.48
N ARG A 520 12.95 5.34 33.33
CA ARG A 520 13.86 5.45 32.18
C ARG A 520 13.37 4.68 30.95
N VAL A 521 12.35 3.83 31.11
CA VAL A 521 11.87 2.97 30.03
C VAL A 521 10.83 3.71 29.20
N VAL A 522 11.04 3.69 27.88
CA VAL A 522 10.13 4.29 26.91
C VAL A 522 9.63 3.21 25.97
N ILE A 523 8.34 2.92 26.02
CA ILE A 523 7.72 1.88 25.22
C ILE A 523 7.27 2.48 23.89
N ILE A 524 7.89 2.08 22.78
CA ILE A 524 7.45 2.44 21.43
C ILE A 524 6.49 1.35 20.95
N ALA A 525 5.19 1.62 21.03
CA ALA A 525 4.14 0.65 20.77
C ALA A 525 3.50 0.85 19.38
N ASP A 526 3.56 -0.21 18.57
CA ASP A 526 2.92 -0.22 17.27
C ASP A 526 1.40 -0.29 17.42
N LEU A 527 0.66 0.57 16.71
CA LEU A 527 -0.81 0.56 16.69
C LEU A 527 -1.39 -0.83 16.37
N LEU A 528 -0.73 -1.60 15.51
CA LEU A 528 -1.17 -2.96 15.14
C LEU A 528 -1.01 -3.95 16.31
N ALA A 529 0.02 -3.81 17.14
CA ALA A 529 0.23 -4.64 18.32
C ALA A 529 -0.87 -4.36 19.36
N ILE A 530 -1.16 -3.08 19.62
CA ILE A 530 -2.29 -2.66 20.48
C ILE A 530 -3.61 -3.18 19.94
N ALA A 531 -3.84 -3.12 18.63
CA ALA A 531 -5.05 -3.63 17.99
C ALA A 531 -5.23 -5.14 18.22
N LYS A 532 -4.14 -5.92 18.07
CA LYS A 532 -4.14 -7.38 18.28
C LYS A 532 -4.41 -7.72 19.75
N GLU A 533 -3.79 -7.00 20.67
CA GLU A 533 -4.02 -7.18 22.11
C GLU A 533 -5.45 -6.77 22.50
N ALA A 534 -5.94 -5.64 22.02
CA ALA A 534 -7.29 -5.16 22.27
C ALA A 534 -8.34 -6.14 21.75
N LYS A 535 -8.14 -6.70 20.54
CA LYS A 535 -9.03 -7.74 19.99
C LYS A 535 -9.04 -9.00 20.85
N ARG A 536 -7.91 -9.35 21.47
CA ARG A 536 -7.81 -10.48 22.40
C ARG A 536 -8.56 -10.18 23.70
N CYS A 537 -8.30 -9.04 24.31
CA CYS A 537 -8.68 -8.75 25.70
C CYS A 537 -10.03 -8.03 25.87
N LEU A 538 -10.45 -7.21 24.91
CA LEU A 538 -11.59 -6.30 25.06
C LEU A 538 -12.85 -6.84 24.37
N GLN A 539 -14.00 -6.51 24.94
CA GLN A 539 -15.30 -6.80 24.34
C GLN A 539 -15.43 -6.10 23.00
N LEU A 540 -16.13 -6.74 22.05
CA LEU A 540 -16.36 -6.16 20.74
C LEU A 540 -17.13 -4.83 20.92
N PRO A 541 -16.72 -3.73 20.27
CA PRO A 541 -17.55 -2.53 20.22
C PRO A 541 -18.92 -2.92 19.65
N PRO A 542 -20.03 -2.38 20.19
CA PRO A 542 -21.32 -2.54 19.55
C PRO A 542 -21.23 -2.02 18.11
N ALA A 543 -21.87 -2.71 17.17
CA ALA A 543 -21.82 -2.36 15.75
C ALA A 543 -22.69 -1.13 15.42
N PHE A 544 -22.42 -0.01 16.08
CA PHE A 544 -23.05 1.27 15.77
C PHE A 544 -22.54 1.78 14.41
N LYS A 545 -23.43 2.42 13.64
CA LYS A 545 -23.10 3.09 12.38
C LYS A 545 -23.48 4.56 12.45
N GLY A 546 -22.87 5.39 11.60
CA GLY A 546 -23.27 6.79 11.43
C GLY A 546 -23.19 7.62 12.72
N LYS A 547 -24.28 8.31 13.05
CA LYS A 547 -24.37 9.24 14.20
C LYS A 547 -24.21 8.52 15.53
N ASP A 548 -24.81 7.36 15.70
CA ASP A 548 -24.75 6.58 16.95
C ASP A 548 -23.32 6.15 17.28
N ALA A 549 -22.53 5.81 16.26
CA ALA A 549 -21.12 5.49 16.44
C ALA A 549 -20.29 6.71 16.89
N ARG A 550 -20.65 7.92 16.41
CA ARG A 550 -19.99 9.17 16.83
C ARG A 550 -20.39 9.53 18.26
N GLU A 551 -21.67 9.42 18.61
CA GLU A 551 -22.14 9.68 19.97
C GLU A 551 -21.58 8.67 20.98
N TYR A 552 -21.51 7.39 20.62
CA TYR A 552 -20.89 6.36 21.46
C TYR A 552 -19.41 6.69 21.75
N LYS A 553 -18.65 7.14 20.73
CA LYS A 553 -17.27 7.62 20.91
C LYS A 553 -17.19 8.86 21.78
N ALA A 554 -18.07 9.84 21.54
CA ALA A 554 -18.09 11.10 22.29
C ALA A 554 -18.38 10.86 23.79
N LYS A 555 -19.12 9.80 24.13
CA LYS A 555 -19.34 9.38 25.52
C LYS A 555 -18.06 8.91 26.23
N GLY A 556 -17.00 8.56 25.50
CA GLY A 556 -15.70 8.21 26.08
C GLY A 556 -15.75 7.02 27.06
N LYS A 557 -16.74 6.13 26.94
CA LYS A 557 -16.89 4.99 27.85
C LYS A 557 -15.67 4.09 27.77
N THR A 558 -15.08 3.76 28.93
CA THR A 558 -13.99 2.80 29.06
C THR A 558 -14.39 1.45 28.44
N PRO A 559 -13.59 0.91 27.51
CA PRO A 559 -13.81 -0.43 26.99
C PRO A 559 -13.75 -1.48 28.11
N ALA A 560 -14.68 -2.43 28.10
CA ALA A 560 -14.71 -3.52 29.07
C ALA A 560 -13.84 -4.70 28.59
N PHE A 561 -13.18 -5.38 29.53
CA PHE A 561 -12.52 -6.65 29.28
C PHE A 561 -13.54 -7.77 29.01
N LYS A 562 -13.16 -8.76 28.22
CA LYS A 562 -13.94 -10.00 28.08
C LYS A 562 -13.96 -10.75 29.41
N ALA A 563 -15.06 -11.44 29.68
CA ALA A 563 -15.18 -12.24 30.90
C ALA A 563 -14.03 -13.26 31.00
N GLY A 564 -13.42 -13.37 32.18
CA GLY A 564 -12.31 -14.28 32.46
C GLY A 564 -10.94 -13.83 31.95
N ILE A 565 -10.81 -12.69 31.26
CA ILE A 565 -9.51 -12.16 30.85
C ILE A 565 -8.94 -11.25 31.96
N SER A 566 -7.78 -11.63 32.49
CA SER A 566 -7.00 -10.77 33.38
C SER A 566 -6.25 -9.72 32.58
N ASN A 567 -6.17 -8.49 33.13
CA ASN A 567 -5.28 -7.45 32.61
C ASN A 567 -3.86 -7.53 33.20
N ALA A 568 -3.63 -8.44 34.16
CA ALA A 568 -2.32 -8.66 34.73
C ALA A 568 -1.34 -9.11 33.64
N GLY A 569 -0.24 -8.37 33.49
CA GLY A 569 0.76 -8.65 32.45
C GLY A 569 0.43 -8.14 31.05
N SER A 570 -0.70 -7.46 30.88
CA SER A 570 -1.05 -6.76 29.63
C SER A 570 -0.53 -5.33 29.66
N LEU A 571 -0.29 -4.74 28.48
CA LEU A 571 -0.04 -3.31 28.35
C LEU A 571 -1.21 -2.48 28.91
N PHE A 572 -2.43 -3.01 28.86
CA PHE A 572 -3.63 -2.39 29.43
C PHE A 572 -3.70 -2.39 30.95
N GLY A 573 -2.88 -3.22 31.62
CA GLY A 573 -2.75 -3.23 33.08
C GLY A 573 -1.64 -2.32 33.59
N MET A 574 -0.82 -1.75 32.69
CA MET A 574 0.29 -0.87 33.05
C MET A 574 -0.18 0.57 33.28
N ARG A 575 0.59 1.29 34.09
CA ARG A 575 0.44 2.74 34.31
C ARG A 575 1.64 3.45 33.69
N PHE A 576 1.39 4.62 33.13
CA PHE A 576 2.41 5.42 32.45
C PHE A 576 2.39 6.87 32.93
N TRP A 577 3.54 7.55 32.90
CA TRP A 577 3.59 9.01 33.04
C TRP A 577 2.90 9.69 31.87
N VAL A 578 3.35 9.34 30.67
CA VAL A 578 2.92 9.96 29.43
C VAL A 578 2.50 8.86 28.47
N ALA A 579 1.33 9.00 27.84
CA ALA A 579 1.09 8.39 26.54
C ALA A 579 1.07 9.46 25.46
N ALA A 580 2.04 9.37 24.57
CA ALA A 580 2.02 10.11 23.32
C ALA A 580 1.39 9.25 22.23
N VAL A 581 0.46 9.80 21.46
CA VAL A 581 -0.17 9.14 20.31
C VAL A 581 0.20 9.91 19.06
N ASP A 582 1.16 9.37 18.30
CA ASP A 582 1.54 9.92 17.02
C ASP A 582 0.53 9.53 15.94
N LYS A 583 0.29 10.45 14.99
CA LYS A 583 -0.70 10.31 13.92
C LYS A 583 -2.08 9.92 14.49
N ILE A 584 -2.55 10.69 15.48
CA ILE A 584 -3.78 10.39 16.24
C ILE A 584 -5.04 10.27 15.36
N HIS A 585 -5.03 10.85 14.15
CA HIS A 585 -6.10 10.69 13.18
C HIS A 585 -6.34 9.23 12.76
N ASN A 586 -5.37 8.33 12.92
CA ASN A 586 -5.55 6.89 12.68
C ASN A 586 -6.56 6.25 13.64
N LEU A 587 -6.93 6.94 14.73
CA LEU A 587 -7.88 6.48 15.73
C LEU A 587 -9.29 7.06 15.54
N GLN A 588 -9.57 7.72 14.41
CA GLN A 588 -10.89 8.29 14.14
C GLN A 588 -11.99 7.23 14.06
N ASN A 589 -11.68 6.00 13.66
CA ASN A 589 -12.66 4.92 13.49
C ASN A 589 -12.83 4.10 14.77
N SER A 590 -14.09 3.70 15.08
CA SER A 590 -14.35 2.82 16.23
C SER A 590 -13.80 1.45 15.89
N SER A 591 -12.73 1.07 16.57
CA SER A 591 -11.96 -0.12 16.29
C SER A 591 -11.35 -0.63 17.57
N HIS A 592 -10.92 -1.89 17.58
CA HIS A 592 -10.13 -2.43 18.70
C HIS A 592 -8.88 -1.59 18.97
N THR A 593 -8.25 -1.06 17.92
CA THR A 593 -7.11 -0.13 18.07
C THR A 593 -7.50 1.10 18.88
N GLN A 594 -8.58 1.79 18.49
CA GLN A 594 -9.05 2.98 19.20
C GLN A 594 -9.45 2.67 20.65
N GLN A 595 -10.12 1.55 20.89
CA GLN A 595 -10.46 1.11 22.25
C GLN A 595 -9.21 0.79 23.09
N GLY A 596 -8.23 0.08 22.52
CA GLY A 596 -6.98 -0.24 23.20
C GLY A 596 -6.22 1.02 23.58
N VAL A 597 -6.07 1.98 22.65
CA VAL A 597 -5.44 3.27 22.94
C VAL A 597 -6.23 4.05 23.98
N GLN A 598 -7.57 4.11 23.86
CA GLN A 598 -8.42 4.79 24.83
C GLN A 598 -8.21 4.23 26.25
N LEU A 599 -8.17 2.90 26.39
CA LEU A 599 -7.95 2.24 27.67
C LEU A 599 -6.57 2.58 28.25
N ILE A 600 -5.52 2.54 27.43
CA ILE A 600 -4.17 2.96 27.85
C ILE A 600 -4.20 4.41 28.34
N THR A 601 -4.84 5.32 27.58
CA THR A 601 -4.86 6.76 27.89
C THR A 601 -5.69 7.14 29.11
N GLN A 602 -6.63 6.31 29.55
CA GLN A 602 -7.51 6.60 30.68
C GLN A 602 -6.85 6.46 32.06
N SER A 603 -5.76 5.70 32.16
CA SER A 603 -5.09 5.43 33.44
C SER A 603 -3.81 6.25 33.64
N LEU A 604 -3.69 7.39 32.95
CA LEU A 604 -2.44 8.13 32.81
C LEU A 604 -2.43 9.48 33.51
N SER A 605 -1.20 9.95 33.74
CA SER A 605 -0.95 11.29 34.27
C SER A 605 -1.04 12.35 33.16
N LEU A 606 -0.53 12.06 31.96
CA LEU A 606 -0.53 12.97 30.82
C LEU A 606 -0.79 12.23 29.49
N VAL A 607 -1.61 12.84 28.63
CA VAL A 607 -1.89 12.35 27.27
C VAL A 607 -1.52 13.43 26.27
N ILE A 608 -0.72 13.06 25.26
CA ILE A 608 -0.28 13.94 24.17
C ILE A 608 -0.71 13.34 22.83
N GLY A 609 -1.60 13.99 22.10
CA GLY A 609 -1.87 13.65 20.71
C GLY A 609 -0.97 14.44 19.76
N ALA A 610 -0.53 13.84 18.65
CA ALA A 610 0.21 14.54 17.61
C ALA A 610 -0.33 14.27 16.21
N THR A 611 -0.14 15.26 15.33
CA THR A 611 -0.47 15.16 13.89
C THR A 611 -1.94 14.80 13.62
N PRO A 612 -2.91 15.63 14.04
CA PRO A 612 -4.28 15.50 13.53
C PRO A 612 -4.28 15.76 12.00
N HIS A 613 -5.06 15.00 11.24
CA HIS A 613 -5.22 15.25 9.79
C HIS A 613 -5.85 16.63 9.59
N HIS A 614 -5.44 17.37 8.55
CA HIS A 614 -5.97 18.67 8.10
C HIS A 614 -7.29 19.09 8.78
N CYS A 615 -7.19 19.89 9.84
CA CYS A 615 -8.32 20.67 10.36
C CYS A 615 -8.65 21.79 9.37
N LEU A 616 -9.24 21.46 8.22
CA LEU A 616 -9.90 22.44 7.35
C LEU A 616 -11.41 22.50 7.61
N HIS A 617 -12.02 21.54 8.33
CA HIS A 617 -13.47 21.54 8.58
C HIS A 617 -13.88 20.88 9.91
N CYS A 618 -13.44 21.45 11.04
CA CYS A 618 -14.14 21.25 12.32
C CYS A 618 -14.66 22.60 12.84
N SER A 619 -15.57 23.20 12.08
CA SER A 619 -16.57 24.13 12.60
C SER A 619 -17.90 23.37 12.70
N LYS A 620 -18.28 23.02 13.93
CA LYS A 620 -19.65 22.97 14.47
C LYS A 620 -19.63 22.50 15.91
#